data_AF-A0A6I9PS49-F1
#
_entry.id   AF-A0A6I9PS49-F1
#
_cell.length_a   1.000
_cell.length_b   1.000
_cell.length_c   1.000
_cell.angle_alpha   90.00
_cell.angle_beta   90.00
_cell.angle_gamma   90.00
#
_symmetry.space_group_name_H-M   'P 1'
#
loop_
_entity.id
_entity.type
_entity.pdbx_description
1 polymer ?
#
loop_
_entity_poly.entity_id
_entity_poly.type
_entity_poly.pdbx_seq_one_letter_code
_entity_poly.pdbx_strand_id
1 'polypeptide(L)'
;MAGCRMKLELSRVALGKGRLGVLKGLGKTGQLSLEVPGCLLHTHLGTVPHLTQDTLSTLSTLPSVTQITLSNIAEHQEVLEEFKVGFRKFAGTLNSSQLRFSSTPPLLLLQFITHHL
;
A
#
# COMPACT_ATOMS: atom_id res chain seq x y z
N MET A 1 1.17 -21.90 1.21
CA MET A 1 1.57 -20.89 0.20
C MET A 1 2.81 -20.18 0.71
N ALA A 2 3.92 -20.24 -0.03
CA ALA A 2 5.17 -19.60 0.38
C ALA A 2 4.95 -18.09 0.46
N GLY A 3 5.00 -17.52 1.68
CA GLY A 3 4.98 -16.08 1.84
C GLY A 3 6.22 -15.50 1.16
N CYS A 4 6.04 -14.70 0.11
CA CYS A 4 7.13 -13.91 -0.46
C CYS A 4 7.70 -13.02 0.66
N ARG A 5 8.88 -13.38 1.18
CA ARG A 5 9.59 -12.53 2.13
C ARG A 5 10.09 -11.30 1.39
N MET A 6 9.71 -10.13 1.90
CA MET A 6 10.25 -8.84 1.46
C MET A 6 11.78 -8.85 1.60
N LYS A 7 12.50 -8.42 0.56
CA LYS A 7 13.96 -8.36 0.51
C LYS A 7 14.41 -6.95 0.17
N LEU A 8 15.23 -6.35 1.03
CA LEU A 8 15.86 -5.05 0.77
C LEU A 8 17.26 -5.28 0.21
N GLU A 9 17.51 -4.83 -1.02
CA GLU A 9 18.82 -4.86 -1.67
C GLU A 9 19.38 -3.44 -1.68
N LEU A 10 20.52 -3.21 -1.01
CA LEU A 10 21.17 -1.91 -0.95
C LEU A 10 22.22 -1.79 -2.04
N SER A 11 22.08 -0.80 -2.91
CA SER A 11 23.05 -0.49 -3.97
C SER A 11 24.18 0.41 -3.47
N ARG A 12 23.86 1.38 -2.62
CA ARG A 12 24.84 2.35 -2.09
C ARG A 12 24.39 2.89 -0.73
N VAL A 13 25.35 3.15 0.15
CA VAL A 13 25.10 3.93 1.37
C VAL A 13 25.84 5.27 1.24
N ALA A 14 25.09 6.34 1.01
CA ALA A 14 25.65 7.67 0.82
C ALA A 14 26.04 8.29 2.17
N LEU A 15 27.33 8.59 2.33
CA LEU A 15 27.90 9.33 3.48
C LEU A 15 27.54 8.73 4.86
N GLY A 16 27.27 7.43 4.92
CA GLY A 16 26.85 6.73 6.15
C GLY A 16 25.44 7.08 6.64
N LYS A 17 24.66 7.89 5.92
CA LYS A 17 23.34 8.39 6.37
C LYS A 17 22.19 8.02 5.43
N GLY A 18 22.42 8.02 4.11
CA GLY A 18 21.39 7.70 3.12
C GLY A 18 21.51 6.27 2.60
N ARG A 19 20.43 5.49 2.62
CA ARG A 19 20.39 4.14 2.03
C ARG A 19 19.73 4.19 0.66
N LEU A 20 20.49 3.88 -0.38
CA LEU A 20 20.01 3.71 -1.74
C LEU A 20 19.88 2.23 -2.04
N GLY A 21 18.72 1.81 -2.55
CA GLY A 21 18.45 0.40 -2.81
C GLY A 21 17.07 0.14 -3.40
N VAL A 22 16.74 -1.14 -3.52
CA VAL A 22 15.45 -1.62 -4.04
C VAL A 22 14.85 -2.62 -3.06
N LEU A 23 13.61 -2.37 -2.68
CA LEU A 23 12.79 -3.26 -1.87
C LEU A 23 11.99 -4.17 -2.81
N LYS A 24 12.37 -5.44 -2.90
CA LYS A 24 11.75 -6.47 -3.75
C LYS A 24 10.83 -7.38 -2.94
N GLY A 25 9.97 -8.13 -3.64
CA GLY A 25 9.03 -9.05 -2.99
C GLY A 25 7.85 -8.32 -2.35
N LEU A 26 7.51 -7.14 -2.86
CA LEU A 26 6.28 -6.45 -2.49
C LEU A 26 5.11 -7.10 -3.23
N GLY A 27 3.95 -7.12 -2.60
CA GLY A 27 2.69 -7.64 -3.13
C GLY A 27 2.33 -8.98 -2.52
N LYS A 28 1.05 -9.33 -2.58
CA LYS A 28 0.60 -10.71 -2.36
C LYS A 28 1.29 -11.68 -3.34
N THR A 29 1.62 -11.20 -4.54
CA THR A 29 2.30 -11.94 -5.62
C THR A 29 3.82 -11.75 -5.64
N GLY A 30 4.39 -10.88 -4.80
CA GLY A 30 5.84 -10.62 -4.73
C GLY A 30 6.46 -9.95 -5.96
N GLN A 31 5.66 -9.51 -6.92
CA GLN A 31 6.10 -8.96 -8.22
C GLN A 31 6.53 -7.48 -8.14
N LEU A 32 6.18 -6.77 -7.06
CA LEU A 32 6.44 -5.34 -6.95
C LEU A 32 7.82 -5.06 -6.36
N SER A 33 8.44 -4.00 -6.86
CA SER A 33 9.70 -3.45 -6.37
C SER A 33 9.56 -1.95 -6.11
N LEU A 34 10.15 -1.46 -5.01
CA LEU A 34 10.15 -0.05 -4.64
C LEU A 34 11.57 0.46 -4.46
N GLU A 35 11.93 1.53 -5.14
CA GLU A 35 13.23 2.19 -4.96
C GLU A 35 13.26 2.97 -3.63
N VAL A 36 14.42 2.94 -2.97
CA VAL A 36 14.68 3.61 -1.70
C VAL A 36 15.87 4.55 -1.91
N PRO A 37 15.80 5.83 -1.47
CA PRO A 37 14.66 6.49 -0.84
C PRO A 37 13.54 6.76 -1.85
N GLY A 38 12.30 6.47 -1.45
CA GLY A 38 11.11 6.65 -2.28
C GLY A 38 9.90 6.99 -1.41
N CYS A 39 8.90 7.61 -2.02
CA CYS A 39 7.65 7.97 -1.35
C CYS A 39 6.53 6.96 -1.67
N LEU A 40 5.50 6.96 -0.83
CA LEU A 40 4.27 6.20 -1.05
C LEU A 40 3.16 7.17 -1.42
N LEU A 41 2.20 6.73 -2.24
CA LEU A 41 1.07 7.57 -2.62
C LEU A 41 0.11 7.69 -1.43
N HIS A 42 0.00 8.87 -0.82
CA HIS A 42 -0.93 9.06 0.28
C HIS A 42 -2.38 9.04 -0.21
N THR A 43 -3.20 8.21 0.42
CA THR A 43 -4.64 8.12 0.12
C THR A 43 -5.48 8.12 1.38
N HIS A 44 -6.69 8.66 1.24
CA HIS A 44 -7.74 8.65 2.23
C HIS A 44 -8.80 7.65 1.78
N LEU A 45 -8.96 6.53 2.51
CA LEU A 45 -9.88 5.45 2.12
C LEU A 45 -9.67 4.92 0.68
N GLY A 46 -8.42 4.96 0.20
CA GLY A 46 -8.05 4.43 -1.11
C GLY A 46 -8.20 5.42 -2.27
N THR A 47 -8.73 6.63 -2.04
CA THR A 47 -8.70 7.70 -3.03
C THR A 47 -7.64 8.74 -2.70
N VAL A 48 -7.05 9.34 -3.72
CA VAL A 48 -6.09 10.44 -3.51
C VAL A 48 -6.89 11.70 -3.17
N PRO A 49 -6.59 12.38 -2.06
CA PRO A 49 -7.33 13.58 -1.67
C PRO A 49 -7.36 14.60 -2.81
N HIS A 50 -8.54 15.14 -3.10
CA HIS A 50 -8.79 16.18 -4.11
C HIS A 50 -8.52 15.77 -5.57
N LEU A 51 -8.24 14.50 -5.86
CA LEU A 51 -7.98 14.02 -7.21
C LEU A 51 -8.92 12.88 -7.56
N THR A 52 -9.57 12.98 -8.72
CA THR A 52 -10.34 11.88 -9.29
C THR A 52 -9.40 10.84 -9.90
N GLN A 53 -9.89 9.61 -10.10
CA GLN A 53 -9.12 8.54 -10.72
C GLN A 53 -8.66 8.90 -12.13
N ASP A 54 -9.49 9.65 -12.88
CA ASP A 54 -9.16 10.12 -14.22
C ASP A 54 -7.99 11.11 -14.19
N THR A 55 -8.02 12.09 -13.28
CA THR A 55 -6.90 13.03 -13.09
C THR A 55 -5.65 12.33 -12.57
N LEU A 56 -5.80 11.27 -11.77
CA LEU A 56 -4.66 10.49 -11.30
C LEU A 56 -3.98 9.76 -12.47
N SER A 57 -4.76 9.26 -13.44
CA SER A 57 -4.22 8.53 -14.59
C SER A 57 -3.41 9.39 -15.57
N THR A 58 -3.60 10.72 -15.55
CA THR A 58 -2.82 11.66 -16.37
C THR A 58 -1.45 11.99 -15.76
N LEU A 59 -1.21 11.65 -14.50
CA LEU A 59 0.08 11.85 -13.84
C LEU A 59 1.05 10.72 -14.20
N SER A 60 2.17 11.07 -14.83
CA SER A 60 3.17 10.13 -15.33
C SER A 60 4.08 9.52 -14.26
N THR A 61 4.14 10.12 -13.07
CA THR A 61 5.10 9.78 -12.02
C THR A 61 4.38 9.51 -10.70
N LEU A 62 3.69 8.37 -10.64
CA LEU A 62 3.04 7.91 -9.41
C LEU A 62 3.81 6.75 -8.77
N PRO A 63 3.96 6.77 -7.44
CA PRO A 63 4.59 5.66 -6.73
C PRO A 63 3.73 4.39 -6.85
N SER A 64 4.39 3.24 -7.07
CA SER A 64 3.74 1.94 -7.25
C SER A 64 3.11 1.37 -5.97
N VAL A 65 3.31 2.02 -4.83
CA VAL A 65 2.78 1.59 -3.53
C VAL A 65 1.97 2.73 -2.94
N THR A 66 0.74 2.41 -2.55
CA THR A 66 -0.21 3.35 -1.97
C THR A 66 -0.25 3.18 -0.47
N GLN A 67 -0.12 4.28 0.24
CA GLN A 67 -0.31 4.34 1.68
C GLN A 67 -1.78 4.61 1.99
N ILE A 68 -2.33 3.82 2.91
CA ILE A 68 -3.63 4.10 3.53
C ILE A 68 -3.44 4.19 5.04
N THR A 69 -4.20 5.08 5.66
CA THR A 69 -4.25 5.20 7.10
C THR A 69 -5.30 4.25 7.67
N LEU A 70 -4.90 3.44 8.65
CA LEU A 70 -5.79 2.47 9.29
C LEU A 70 -6.95 3.15 10.02
N SER A 71 -6.69 4.30 10.63
CA SER A 71 -7.68 5.06 11.40
C SER A 71 -8.96 5.30 10.61
N ASN A 72 -8.81 5.64 9.32
CA ASN A 72 -9.94 5.97 8.47
C ASN A 72 -10.72 4.71 8.08
N ILE A 73 -10.01 3.58 7.91
CA ILE A 73 -10.62 2.29 7.59
C ILE A 73 -11.35 1.71 8.82
N ALA A 74 -10.82 1.91 10.02
CA ALA A 74 -11.38 1.40 11.26
C ALA A 74 -12.83 1.87 11.49
N GLU A 75 -13.13 3.13 11.13
CA GLU A 75 -14.48 3.70 11.22
C GLU A 75 -15.49 3.03 10.28
N HIS A 76 -15.01 2.39 9.20
CA HIS A 76 -15.84 1.81 8.15
C HIS A 76 -15.72 0.27 8.11
N GLN A 77 -15.31 -0.35 9.22
CA GLN A 77 -15.08 -1.80 9.29
C GLN A 77 -16.35 -2.60 8.96
N GLU A 78 -17.50 -2.24 9.53
CA GLU A 78 -18.76 -2.96 9.33
C GLU A 78 -19.20 -2.97 7.85
N VAL A 79 -19.01 -1.86 7.15
CA VAL A 79 -19.32 -1.74 5.72
C VAL A 79 -18.41 -2.62 4.87
N LEU A 80 -17.12 -2.69 5.24
CA LEU A 80 -16.17 -3.57 4.55
C LEU A 80 -16.44 -5.06 4.82
N GLU A 81 -16.92 -5.39 6.02
CA GLU A 81 -17.36 -6.73 6.40
C GLU A 81 -18.57 -7.18 5.58
N GLU A 82 -19.55 -6.28 5.38
CA GLU A 82 -20.74 -6.58 4.58
C GLU A 82 -20.42 -6.64 3.07
N PHE A 83 -19.50 -5.79 2.60
CA PHE A 83 -19.12 -5.74 1.19
C PHE A 83 -18.43 -7.02 0.70
N LYS A 84 -17.68 -7.75 1.56
CA LYS A 84 -17.04 -9.08 1.33
C LYS A 84 -16.14 -9.25 0.09
N VAL A 85 -16.05 -8.24 -0.77
CA VAL A 85 -15.34 -8.28 -2.05
C VAL A 85 -13.92 -7.68 -1.93
N GLY A 86 -13.61 -7.12 -0.76
CA GLY A 86 -12.29 -6.64 -0.37
C GLY A 86 -12.07 -5.15 -0.62
N PHE A 87 -11.17 -4.56 0.18
CA PHE A 87 -10.95 -3.11 0.19
C PHE A 87 -10.47 -2.55 -1.16
N ARG A 88 -9.70 -3.33 -1.93
CA ARG A 88 -9.22 -2.88 -3.24
C ARG A 88 -10.34 -2.56 -4.22
N LYS A 89 -11.40 -3.39 -4.23
CA LYS A 89 -12.57 -3.15 -5.07
C LYS A 89 -13.45 -2.03 -4.49
N PHE A 90 -13.51 -1.93 -3.17
CA PHE A 90 -14.21 -0.83 -2.49
C PHE A 90 -13.59 0.54 -2.83
N ALA A 91 -12.27 0.64 -2.84
CA ALA A 91 -11.54 1.86 -3.16
C ALA A 91 -11.58 2.26 -4.64
N GLY A 92 -12.12 1.41 -5.54
CA GLY A 92 -12.15 1.67 -6.97
C GLY A 92 -10.76 1.83 -7.63
N THR A 93 -9.67 1.48 -6.94
CA THR A 93 -8.31 1.71 -7.43
C THR A 93 -7.85 0.59 -8.37
N LEU A 94 -7.47 0.99 -9.57
CA LEU A 94 -6.98 0.11 -10.63
C LEU A 94 -5.65 -0.56 -10.24
N ASN A 95 -5.74 -1.88 -10.05
CA ASN A 95 -4.90 -2.94 -10.61
C ASN A 95 -3.38 -3.01 -10.35
N SER A 96 -2.70 -1.99 -9.82
CA SER A 96 -1.23 -2.07 -9.71
C SER A 96 -0.60 -1.62 -8.39
N SER A 97 -1.32 -0.92 -7.52
CA SER A 97 -0.74 -0.45 -6.25
C SER A 97 -0.98 -1.42 -5.10
N GLN A 98 0.09 -1.78 -4.39
CA GLN A 98 -0.04 -2.47 -3.12
C GLN A 98 -0.40 -1.47 -2.02
N LEU A 99 -1.35 -1.86 -1.18
CA LEU A 99 -1.76 -1.09 -0.02
C LEU A 99 -0.82 -1.32 1.16
N ARG A 100 -0.36 -0.24 1.77
CA ARG A 100 0.45 -0.29 3.00
C ARG A 100 -0.19 0.60 4.06
N PHE A 101 -0.36 0.05 5.25
CA PHE A 101 -0.86 0.80 6.40
C PHE A 101 0.25 1.63 7.03
N SER A 102 -0.04 2.90 7.35
CA SER A 102 0.91 3.81 7.99
C SER A 102 1.05 3.60 9.51
N SER A 103 0.01 3.09 10.18
CA SER A 103 0.00 2.78 11.61
C SER A 103 0.05 1.27 11.84
N THR A 104 0.78 0.84 12.89
CA THR A 104 0.71 -0.54 13.40
C THR A 104 -0.73 -0.83 13.83
N PRO A 105 -1.41 -1.81 13.21
CA PRO A 105 -2.77 -2.12 13.59
C PRO A 105 -2.82 -2.70 15.01
N PRO A 106 -3.84 -2.34 15.83
CA PRO A 106 -4.19 -3.17 16.96
C PRO A 106 -4.54 -4.58 16.46
N LEU A 107 -4.24 -5.61 17.26
CA LEU A 107 -4.29 -7.04 16.85
C LEU A 107 -5.62 -7.46 16.18
N LEU A 108 -6.74 -6.88 16.60
CA LEU A 108 -8.07 -7.08 16.01
C LEU A 108 -8.16 -6.65 14.54
N LEU A 109 -7.60 -5.48 14.21
CA LEU A 109 -7.59 -4.95 12.85
C LEU A 109 -6.56 -5.68 11.98
N LEU A 110 -5.50 -6.23 12.59
CA LEU A 110 -4.55 -7.10 11.89
C LEU A 110 -5.23 -8.39 11.41
N GLN A 111 -6.06 -9.02 12.27
CA GLN A 111 -6.86 -10.20 11.88
C GLN A 111 -7.85 -9.86 10.77
N PHE A 112 -8.51 -8.71 10.85
CA PHE A 112 -9.43 -8.22 9.81
C PHE A 112 -8.73 -8.03 8.46
N ILE A 113 -7.58 -7.33 8.45
CA ILE A 113 -6.76 -7.13 7.24
C ILE A 113 -6.30 -8.48 6.66
N THR A 114 -5.95 -9.45 7.50
CA THR A 114 -5.43 -10.74 7.04
C THR A 114 -6.52 -11.62 6.41
N HIS A 115 -7.78 -11.47 6.85
CA HIS A 115 -8.92 -12.26 6.36
C HIS A 115 -9.73 -11.60 5.23
N HIS A 116 -9.81 -10.27 5.17
CA HIS A 116 -10.75 -9.55 4.28
C HIS A 116 -10.11 -8.66 3.20
N LEU A 117 -8.78 -8.44 3.25
CA LEU A 117 -8.04 -7.63 2.28
C LEU A 117 -7.16 -8.51 1.40
#